data_AF-A0A3P6Y771-F1
#
_entry.id   AF-A0A3P6Y771-F1
#
_cell.length_a   1.000
_cell.length_b   1.000
_cell.length_c   1.000
_cell.angle_alpha   90.00
_cell.angle_beta   90.00
_cell.angle_gamma   90.00
#
_symmetry.space_group_name_H-M   'P 1'
#
loop_
_entity.id
_entity.type
_entity.pdbx_description
1 polymer ?
#
loop_
_entity_poly.entity_id
_entity_poly.type
_entity_poly.pdbx_seq_one_letter_code
_entity_poly.pdbx_strand_id
1 'polypeptide(L)'
;MTKCSFTKIINLNKKDEDFVQCRCCGRRFHQICALHLDEVWTDGYFCPLCLQNLGKSRELNPFTAENLPADDLSDFLERKVNDFLTAEGATEGKVIIRVVSKSCNFLFLKPLVKEYLQMKGREVDDFLYSNKGVFAFQKIHGQEVCFFGFFVQEHGIESIEQNRGTVYLAYVDSVQYFRPKRYRTSTYHIILNSYFEYVKGRGFFKAYLWVCPPLNNCNYLFYKRPEHQLIPNPRRLQNWYAIMLMKAKQEGIIEDFMDLQLEAKNRKLQYLYEIPYFDGDYWPNALETILQNEKESTEEGTNTEEAFDKEIEKELYECLHFLRRDYFTITLKSHPNFSPRVETNFITSQLMNNWSSFLTKTKEAFLEFSTLRRAKVQLIWTCTVCKFFSLCQECYSKVHHPHVMLQAETGFIASDPPTSALEGSVVFKPSVRTEGKKESHGSGANQNEDTSSCDDYLEETPAIKTGTLC
;
A
#
# COMPACT_ATOMS: atom_id res chain seq x y z
N MET A 1 -26.20 -27.78 -8.21
CA MET A 1 -27.26 -26.77 -7.97
C MET A 1 -27.79 -26.30 -9.30
N THR A 2 -29.10 -26.33 -9.53
CA THR A 2 -29.72 -25.85 -10.77
C THR A 2 -29.89 -24.34 -10.71
N LYS A 3 -29.88 -23.63 -11.85
CA LYS A 3 -30.12 -22.17 -11.87
C LYS A 3 -31.44 -21.77 -11.17
N CYS A 4 -32.42 -22.67 -11.16
CA CYS A 4 -33.70 -22.50 -10.48
C CYS A 4 -33.59 -22.44 -8.94
N SER A 5 -32.45 -22.83 -8.35
CA SER A 5 -32.21 -22.73 -6.90
C SER A 5 -31.65 -21.36 -6.48
N PHE A 6 -31.49 -20.40 -7.40
CA PHE A 6 -30.96 -19.07 -7.13
C PHE A 6 -32.03 -18.00 -7.33
N THR A 7 -32.10 -17.06 -6.40
CA THR A 7 -32.98 -15.89 -6.51
C THR A 7 -32.22 -14.74 -7.18
N LYS A 8 -32.77 -14.21 -8.27
CA LYS A 8 -32.25 -12.98 -8.88
C LYS A 8 -32.56 -11.80 -7.96
N ILE A 9 -31.52 -11.21 -7.38
CA ILE A 9 -31.62 -10.00 -6.56
C ILE A 9 -30.78 -8.88 -7.20
N ILE A 10 -31.25 -7.64 -7.07
CA ILE A 10 -30.46 -6.44 -7.36
C ILE A 10 -29.85 -6.01 -6.03
N ASN A 11 -28.52 -5.94 -5.95
CA ASN A 11 -27.86 -5.52 -4.72
C ASN A 11 -28.02 -4.00 -4.51
N LEU A 12 -29.10 -3.61 -3.83
CA LEU A 12 -29.34 -2.24 -3.38
C LEU A 12 -28.92 -2.02 -1.91
N ASN A 13 -28.26 -3.00 -1.29
CA ASN A 13 -27.87 -2.92 0.11
C ASN A 13 -26.76 -1.88 0.30
N LYS A 14 -27.16 -0.65 0.61
CA LYS A 14 -26.29 0.37 1.18
C LYS A 14 -26.49 0.33 2.69
N LYS A 15 -25.46 -0.05 3.44
CA LYS A 15 -25.48 0.10 4.90
C LYS A 15 -25.42 1.59 5.22
N ASP A 16 -26.38 2.09 5.98
CA ASP A 16 -26.34 3.45 6.50
C ASP A 16 -25.17 3.61 7.48
N GLU A 17 -24.63 4.83 7.58
CA GLU A 17 -23.57 5.13 8.55
C GLU A 17 -24.14 5.15 9.98
N ASP A 18 -23.37 4.59 10.91
CA ASP A 18 -23.72 4.59 12.31
C ASP A 18 -23.70 6.03 12.88
N PHE A 19 -24.53 6.29 13.90
CA PHE A 19 -24.67 7.60 14.54
C PHE A 19 -24.32 7.52 16.02
N VAL A 20 -23.69 8.56 16.55
CA VAL A 20 -23.47 8.80 17.98
C VAL A 20 -24.27 10.01 18.44
N GLN A 21 -24.75 9.96 19.68
CA GLN A 21 -25.53 11.05 20.28
C GLN A 21 -24.69 11.81 21.30
N CYS A 22 -24.68 13.14 21.19
CA CYS A 22 -24.02 13.99 22.19
C CYS A 22 -24.75 13.91 23.53
N ARG A 23 -24.04 13.56 24.60
CA ARG A 23 -24.63 13.44 25.95
C ARG A 23 -25.10 14.77 26.56
N CYS A 24 -24.59 15.90 26.07
CA CYS A 24 -24.98 17.23 26.55
C CYS A 24 -26.22 17.78 25.83
N CYS A 25 -26.20 17.87 24.50
CA CYS A 25 -27.27 18.50 23.73
C CYS A 25 -28.24 17.53 23.03
N GLY A 26 -28.00 16.22 23.11
CA GLY A 26 -28.84 15.20 22.49
C GLY A 26 -28.78 15.14 20.95
N ARG A 27 -27.98 15.99 20.29
CA ARG A 27 -27.80 15.96 18.82
C ARG A 27 -27.12 14.67 18.37
N ARG A 28 -27.50 14.18 17.19
CA ARG A 28 -26.91 13.00 16.55
C ARG A 28 -25.89 13.40 15.50
N PHE A 29 -24.79 12.67 15.42
CA PHE A 29 -23.70 12.88 14.47
C PHE A 29 -23.32 11.53 13.87
N HIS A 30 -22.92 11.47 12.60
CA HIS A 30 -22.32 10.24 12.08
C HIS A 30 -21.09 9.90 12.92
N GLN A 31 -20.98 8.64 13.34
CA GLN A 31 -19.89 8.16 14.19
C GLN A 31 -18.52 8.47 13.58
N ILE A 32 -18.39 8.30 12.26
CA ILE A 32 -17.17 8.61 11.50
C ILE A 32 -16.88 10.12 11.51
N CYS A 33 -17.90 10.98 11.41
CA CYS A 33 -17.70 12.44 11.48
C CYS A 33 -17.31 12.89 12.89
N ALA A 34 -17.89 12.27 13.92
CA ALA A 34 -17.56 12.52 15.32
C ALA A 34 -16.20 11.94 15.71
N LEU A 35 -15.70 10.97 14.93
CA LEU A 35 -14.57 10.11 15.26
C LEU A 35 -14.64 9.58 16.67
N HIS A 36 -15.81 9.05 17.03
CA HIS A 36 -16.04 8.56 18.37
C HIS A 36 -16.08 7.05 18.35
N LEU A 37 -15.30 6.46 19.25
CA LEU A 37 -15.29 5.03 19.55
C LEU A 37 -15.52 4.93 21.06
N ASP A 38 -16.53 4.15 21.45
CA ASP A 38 -16.87 3.96 22.86
C ASP A 38 -15.74 3.23 23.62
N GLU A 39 -14.91 2.48 22.89
CA GLU A 39 -13.71 1.82 23.39
C GLU A 39 -12.59 2.80 23.76
N VAL A 40 -12.58 3.99 23.13
CA VAL A 40 -11.57 5.03 23.40
C VAL A 40 -12.08 6.03 24.44
N TRP A 41 -13.35 6.44 24.32
CA TRP A 41 -13.97 7.42 25.21
C TRP A 41 -15.23 6.84 25.84
N THR A 42 -15.05 6.17 26.98
CA THR A 42 -16.11 5.44 27.69
C THR A 42 -17.19 6.34 28.29
N ASP A 43 -16.85 7.61 28.55
CA ASP A 43 -17.79 8.63 29.06
C ASP A 43 -18.80 9.08 28.00
N GLY A 44 -18.67 8.56 26.77
CA GLY A 44 -19.53 8.82 25.63
C GLY A 44 -19.22 10.14 24.93
N TYR A 45 -19.94 10.37 23.84
CA TYR A 45 -19.63 11.48 22.95
C TYR A 45 -20.14 12.83 23.48
N PHE A 46 -19.27 13.85 23.44
CA PHE A 46 -19.61 15.26 23.60
C PHE A 46 -19.23 16.01 22.34
N CYS A 47 -20.18 16.71 21.71
CA CYS A 47 -19.89 17.44 20.47
C CYS A 47 -18.99 18.66 20.73
N PRO A 48 -18.21 19.11 19.72
CA PRO A 48 -17.25 20.20 19.89
C PRO A 48 -17.85 21.46 20.51
N LEU A 49 -19.06 21.85 20.10
CA LEU A 49 -19.76 23.02 20.65
C LEU A 49 -20.09 22.87 22.14
N CYS A 50 -20.50 21.66 22.58
CA CYS A 50 -20.81 21.43 23.99
C CYS A 50 -19.53 21.42 24.83
N LEU A 51 -18.45 20.82 24.33
CA LEU A 51 -17.14 20.87 24.98
C LEU A 51 -16.67 22.33 25.14
N GLN A 52 -16.74 23.12 24.07
CA GLN A 52 -16.40 24.54 24.08
C GLN A 52 -17.24 25.33 25.10
N ASN A 53 -18.57 25.17 25.10
CA ASN A 53 -19.45 25.86 26.03
C ASN A 53 -19.21 25.46 27.50
N LEU A 54 -18.76 24.23 27.74
CA LEU A 54 -18.39 23.73 29.07
C LEU A 54 -16.96 24.11 29.48
N GLY A 55 -16.19 24.78 28.61
CA GLY A 55 -14.78 25.06 28.84
C GLY A 55 -13.91 23.81 28.94
N LYS A 56 -14.34 22.70 28.34
CA LYS A 56 -13.62 21.42 28.33
C LYS A 56 -13.04 21.15 26.94
N SER A 57 -11.89 20.49 26.89
CA SER A 57 -11.33 19.91 25.67
C SER A 57 -11.72 18.43 25.57
N ARG A 58 -11.64 17.88 24.36
CA ARG A 58 -11.77 16.44 24.16
C ARG A 58 -10.58 15.75 24.83
N GLU A 59 -10.83 14.62 25.48
CA GLU A 59 -9.73 13.78 25.98
C GLU A 59 -8.86 13.26 24.84
N LEU A 60 -7.56 13.22 25.08
CA LEU A 60 -6.59 12.77 24.08
C LEU A 60 -6.82 11.29 23.75
N ASN A 61 -6.73 10.95 22.47
CA ASN A 61 -6.73 9.55 22.04
C ASN A 61 -5.35 8.95 22.36
N PRO A 62 -5.24 7.93 23.23
CA PRO A 62 -3.96 7.27 23.49
C PRO A 62 -3.57 6.29 22.36
N PHE A 63 -4.51 5.90 21.50
CA PHE A 63 -4.30 4.94 20.41
C PHE A 63 -3.92 5.67 19.11
N THR A 64 -2.70 6.22 19.10
CA THR A 64 -2.08 6.89 17.95
C THR A 64 -0.93 6.05 17.40
N ALA A 65 -0.57 6.28 16.14
CA ALA A 65 0.63 5.73 15.53
C ALA A 65 1.90 6.23 16.21
N GLU A 66 1.92 7.48 16.69
CA GLU A 66 3.00 8.01 17.54
C GLU A 66 3.24 7.12 18.77
N ASN A 67 2.17 6.63 19.40
CA ASN A 67 2.22 5.78 20.60
C ASN A 67 2.42 4.28 20.31
N LEU A 68 2.44 3.85 19.05
CA LEU A 68 2.86 2.49 18.71
C LEU A 68 4.35 2.31 19.01
N PRO A 69 4.78 1.15 19.53
CA PRO A 69 6.19 0.86 19.73
C PRO A 69 6.99 1.08 18.45
N ALA A 70 8.06 1.87 18.55
CA ALA A 70 9.04 2.01 17.49
C ALA A 70 10.15 0.96 17.64
N ASP A 71 10.77 0.60 16.53
CA ASP A 71 11.97 -0.22 16.46
C ASP A 71 13.01 0.41 15.52
N ASP A 72 14.20 -0.16 15.45
CA ASP A 72 15.31 0.38 14.65
C ASP A 72 14.93 0.61 13.17
N LEU A 73 14.11 -0.29 12.60
CA LEU A 73 13.61 -0.14 11.23
C LEU A 73 12.62 1.03 11.14
N SER A 74 11.66 1.12 12.06
CA SER A 74 10.70 2.23 12.15
C SER A 74 11.41 3.57 12.18
N ASP A 75 12.37 3.72 13.10
CA ASP A 75 13.13 4.96 13.29
C ASP A 75 14.01 5.28 12.09
N PHE A 76 14.62 4.25 11.46
CA PHE A 76 15.44 4.43 10.28
C PHE A 76 14.65 4.98 9.09
N LEU A 77 13.51 4.35 8.78
CA LEU A 77 12.64 4.77 7.68
C LEU A 77 12.03 6.15 7.97
N GLU A 78 11.53 6.36 9.19
CA GLU A 78 10.89 7.61 9.61
C GLU A 78 11.85 8.79 9.46
N ARG A 79 13.10 8.64 9.93
CA ARG A 79 14.13 9.67 9.82
C ARG A 79 14.43 10.02 8.36
N LYS A 80 14.70 9.02 7.51
CA LYS A 80 15.02 9.22 6.09
C LYS A 80 13.93 10.01 5.36
N VAL A 81 12.66 9.68 5.60
CA VAL A 81 11.53 10.39 5.00
C VAL A 81 11.41 11.82 5.52
N ASN A 82 11.49 12.03 6.83
CA ASN A 82 11.33 13.36 7.40
C ASN A 82 12.51 14.29 7.11
N ASP A 83 13.73 13.76 7.00
CA ASP A 83 14.92 14.51 6.58
C ASP A 83 14.74 15.04 5.15
N PHE A 84 14.29 14.17 4.23
CA PHE A 84 13.94 14.57 2.86
C PHE A 84 12.85 15.65 2.85
N LEU A 85 11.75 15.45 3.57
CA LEU A 85 10.64 16.41 3.61
C LEU A 85 11.09 17.77 4.17
N THR A 86 11.95 17.76 5.19
CA THR A 86 12.52 18.97 5.79
C THR A 86 13.44 19.69 4.79
N ALA A 87 14.32 18.96 4.09
CA ALA A 87 15.21 19.52 3.08
C ALA A 87 14.43 20.15 1.90
N GLU A 88 13.31 19.56 1.52
CA GLU A 88 12.40 20.04 0.46
C GLU A 88 11.44 21.16 0.93
N GLY A 89 11.57 21.62 2.18
CA GLY A 89 10.76 22.69 2.75
C GLY A 89 9.28 22.34 2.92
N ALA A 90 8.95 21.07 3.14
CA ALA A 90 7.59 20.66 3.48
C ALA A 90 7.19 21.21 4.87
N THR A 91 6.01 21.83 4.95
CA THR A 91 5.50 22.43 6.20
C THR A 91 4.39 21.61 6.84
N GLU A 92 3.90 20.58 6.14
CA GLU A 92 2.87 19.67 6.62
C GLU A 92 3.38 18.71 7.70
N GLY A 93 2.45 18.02 8.37
CA GLY A 93 2.76 17.15 9.50
C GLY A 93 3.79 16.06 9.16
N LYS A 94 4.62 15.73 10.15
CA LYS A 94 5.64 14.68 10.06
C LYS A 94 5.03 13.35 9.66
N VAL A 95 5.83 12.56 8.95
CA VAL A 95 5.52 11.16 8.68
C VAL A 95 5.94 10.34 9.89
N ILE A 96 5.09 9.41 10.31
CA ILE A 96 5.34 8.43 11.36
C ILE A 96 5.39 7.07 10.68
N ILE A 97 6.41 6.26 10.93
CA ILE A 97 6.53 4.91 10.35
C ILE A 97 6.63 3.90 11.45
N ARG A 98 5.86 2.80 11.36
CA ARG A 98 5.83 1.75 12.38
C ARG A 98 5.86 0.37 11.75
N VAL A 99 6.72 -0.49 12.29
CA VAL A 99 6.64 -1.95 12.12
C VAL A 99 5.51 -2.44 13.05
N VAL A 100 4.38 -2.83 12.46
CA VAL A 100 3.17 -3.22 13.21
C VAL A 100 3.02 -4.73 13.36
N SER A 101 3.84 -5.48 12.63
CA SER A 101 3.96 -6.92 12.79
C SER A 101 5.36 -7.38 12.41
N LYS A 102 5.81 -8.39 13.13
CA LYS A 102 7.05 -9.09 12.90
C LYS A 102 6.90 -10.50 13.43
N SER A 103 6.78 -11.46 12.52
CA SER A 103 6.54 -12.86 12.83
C SER A 103 7.55 -13.76 12.15
N CYS A 104 7.77 -14.94 12.72
CA CYS A 104 8.47 -16.04 12.08
C CYS A 104 7.42 -16.99 11.52
N ASN A 105 7.46 -17.22 10.22
CA ASN A 105 6.50 -18.05 9.51
C ASN A 105 7.19 -19.28 8.93
N PHE A 106 6.43 -20.36 8.84
CA PHE A 106 6.84 -21.60 8.21
C PHE A 106 6.30 -21.64 6.79
N LEU A 107 7.17 -21.90 5.82
CA LEU A 107 6.81 -22.10 4.43
C LEU A 107 6.84 -23.60 4.14
N PHE A 108 5.69 -24.13 3.72
CA PHE A 108 5.56 -25.51 3.29
C PHE A 108 5.83 -25.63 1.79
N LEU A 109 6.84 -26.41 1.41
CA LEU A 109 7.10 -26.72 0.01
C LEU A 109 5.93 -27.53 -0.55
N LYS A 110 5.54 -27.23 -1.80
CA LYS A 110 4.46 -27.94 -2.46
C LYS A 110 4.94 -29.35 -2.90
N PRO A 111 4.02 -30.32 -3.06
CA PRO A 111 4.36 -31.73 -3.15
C PRO A 111 5.28 -32.08 -4.33
N LEU A 112 4.99 -31.60 -5.54
CA LEU A 112 5.79 -31.94 -6.72
C LEU A 112 7.19 -31.33 -6.64
N VAL A 113 7.31 -30.12 -6.08
CA VAL A 113 8.61 -29.49 -5.85
C VAL A 113 9.43 -30.29 -4.82
N LYS A 114 8.81 -30.81 -3.75
CA LYS A 114 9.50 -31.70 -2.79
C LYS A 114 10.01 -32.96 -3.49
N GLU A 115 9.18 -33.60 -4.32
CA GLU A 115 9.58 -34.79 -5.08
C GLU A 115 10.71 -34.49 -6.06
N TYR A 116 10.64 -33.39 -6.80
CA TYR A 116 11.69 -32.96 -7.73
C TYR A 116 13.04 -32.72 -7.02
N LEU A 117 13.02 -32.06 -5.86
CA LEU A 117 14.22 -31.85 -5.04
C LEU A 117 14.83 -33.19 -4.60
N GLN A 118 14.00 -34.14 -4.14
CA GLN A 118 14.44 -35.48 -3.75
C GLN A 118 15.06 -36.23 -4.94
N MET A 119 14.45 -36.17 -6.13
CA MET A 119 15.02 -36.77 -7.35
C MET A 119 16.41 -36.20 -7.68
N LYS A 120 16.62 -34.90 -7.43
CA LYS A 120 17.92 -34.23 -7.62
C LYS A 120 18.88 -34.39 -6.43
N GLY A 121 18.59 -35.31 -5.51
CA GLY A 121 19.45 -35.59 -4.34
C GLY A 121 19.50 -34.46 -3.33
N ARG A 122 18.49 -33.57 -3.33
CA ARG A 122 18.35 -32.46 -2.39
C ARG A 122 17.24 -32.78 -1.39
N GLU A 123 17.62 -33.25 -0.20
CA GLU A 123 16.68 -33.32 0.91
C GLU A 123 16.52 -31.92 1.51
N VAL A 124 15.34 -31.34 1.30
CA VAL A 124 15.00 -30.00 1.78
C VAL A 124 13.71 -30.09 2.59
N ASP A 125 13.81 -29.78 3.87
CA ASP A 125 12.66 -29.60 4.73
C ASP A 125 11.97 -28.26 4.47
N ASP A 126 10.72 -28.19 4.89
CA ASP A 126 10.02 -26.93 5.02
C ASP A 126 10.80 -25.96 5.92
N PHE A 127 10.71 -24.66 5.63
CA PHE A 127 11.71 -23.70 6.12
C PHE A 127 11.08 -22.44 6.72
N LEU A 128 11.90 -21.68 7.43
CA LEU A 128 11.48 -20.46 8.11
C LEU A 128 11.84 -19.19 7.35
N TYR A 129 11.00 -18.18 7.49
CA TYR A 129 11.27 -16.82 7.05
C TYR A 129 10.65 -15.83 8.04
N SER A 130 11.20 -14.61 8.11
CA SER A 130 10.58 -13.53 8.88
C SER A 130 9.61 -12.75 8.00
N ASN A 131 8.38 -12.53 8.46
CA ASN A 131 7.43 -11.63 7.82
C ASN A 131 7.34 -10.32 8.60
N LYS A 132 7.30 -9.18 7.91
CA LYS A 132 7.07 -7.87 8.54
C LYS A 132 6.02 -7.06 7.81
N GLY A 133 5.15 -6.40 8.58
CA GLY A 133 4.22 -5.39 8.10
C GLY A 133 4.64 -4.00 8.57
N VAL A 134 4.80 -3.07 7.63
CA VAL A 134 5.26 -1.70 7.90
C VAL A 134 4.26 -0.71 7.33
N PHE A 135 3.86 0.27 8.13
CA PHE A 135 2.87 1.28 7.73
C PHE A 135 3.37 2.69 8.01
N ALA A 136 3.02 3.61 7.11
CA ALA A 136 3.32 5.03 7.24
C ALA A 136 2.06 5.85 7.46
N PHE A 137 2.16 6.79 8.38
CA PHE A 137 1.11 7.67 8.83
C PHE A 137 1.55 9.12 8.69
N GLN A 138 0.62 10.04 8.43
CA GLN A 138 0.90 11.48 8.44
C GLN A 138 -0.18 12.23 9.22
N LYS A 139 0.22 13.18 10.07
CA LYS A 139 -0.74 14.06 10.74
C LYS A 139 -1.31 15.09 9.76
N ILE A 140 -2.58 14.93 9.39
CA ILE A 140 -3.35 15.83 8.54
C ILE A 140 -4.47 16.43 9.40
N HIS A 141 -4.45 17.75 9.59
CA HIS A 141 -5.42 18.48 10.44
C HIS A 141 -5.54 17.91 11.86
N GLY A 142 -4.40 17.62 12.50
CA GLY A 142 -4.36 17.12 13.88
C GLY A 142 -4.60 15.61 14.03
N GLN A 143 -5.00 14.90 12.96
CA GLN A 143 -5.17 13.45 13.00
C GLN A 143 -4.18 12.77 12.09
N GLU A 144 -3.58 11.70 12.57
CA GLU A 144 -2.76 10.83 11.73
C GLU A 144 -3.58 10.33 10.54
N VAL A 145 -2.96 9.90 9.43
CA VAL A 145 -3.57 9.29 8.22
C VAL A 145 -2.69 8.16 7.75
N CYS A 146 -3.19 6.92 7.80
CA CYS A 146 -2.44 5.78 7.27
C CYS A 146 -2.53 5.85 5.74
N PHE A 147 -1.40 6.08 5.08
CA PHE A 147 -1.39 6.42 3.66
C PHE A 147 -0.55 5.47 2.80
N PHE A 148 0.29 4.64 3.42
CA PHE A 148 1.18 3.71 2.75
C PHE A 148 1.44 2.51 3.65
N GLY A 149 1.52 1.32 3.08
CA GLY A 149 1.87 0.12 3.82
C GLY A 149 2.48 -0.94 2.91
N PHE A 150 3.40 -1.72 3.45
CA PHE A 150 4.05 -2.79 2.71
C PHE A 150 4.37 -3.98 3.61
N PHE A 151 4.49 -5.16 2.99
CA PHE A 151 4.88 -6.41 3.62
C PHE A 151 6.12 -6.98 2.95
N VAL A 152 7.01 -7.55 3.76
CA VAL A 152 8.27 -8.14 3.30
C VAL A 152 8.49 -9.49 3.95
N GLN A 153 9.15 -10.38 3.21
CA GLN A 153 9.69 -11.64 3.71
C GLN A 153 11.21 -11.53 3.75
N GLU A 154 11.83 -11.80 4.90
CA GLU A 154 13.28 -11.80 5.08
C GLU A 154 13.76 -13.24 5.31
N HIS A 155 14.64 -13.72 4.43
CA HIS A 155 15.10 -15.11 4.41
C HIS A 155 16.52 -15.22 4.97
N GLY A 156 16.62 -15.64 6.23
CA GLY A 156 17.90 -15.89 6.91
C GLY A 156 18.54 -17.23 6.55
N ILE A 157 19.53 -17.66 7.33
CA ILE A 157 20.20 -18.96 7.18
C ILE A 157 19.23 -20.15 7.34
N GLU A 158 18.13 -19.94 8.06
CA GLU A 158 17.06 -20.91 8.30
C GLU A 158 16.20 -21.18 7.06
N SER A 159 16.40 -20.45 5.96
CA SER A 159 15.70 -20.66 4.69
C SER A 159 16.42 -21.66 3.78
N ILE A 160 15.80 -21.99 2.65
CA ILE A 160 16.37 -22.82 1.59
C ILE A 160 17.49 -22.09 0.85
N GLU A 161 18.41 -22.85 0.26
CA GLU A 161 19.66 -22.34 -0.32
C GLU A 161 19.45 -21.15 -1.26
N GLN A 162 18.50 -21.24 -2.20
CA GLN A 162 18.21 -20.19 -3.18
C GLN A 162 17.62 -18.90 -2.59
N ASN A 163 17.07 -18.96 -1.38
CA ASN A 163 16.46 -17.81 -0.70
C ASN A 163 17.37 -17.21 0.40
N ARG A 164 18.39 -17.91 0.88
CA ARG A 164 19.24 -17.43 1.98
C ARG A 164 19.86 -16.07 1.63
N GLY A 165 19.71 -15.10 2.53
CA GLY A 165 20.22 -13.75 2.40
C GLY A 165 19.48 -12.86 1.41
N THR A 166 18.25 -13.24 1.12
CA THR A 166 17.35 -12.50 0.24
C THR A 166 16.19 -11.89 1.02
N VAL A 167 15.64 -10.80 0.50
CA VAL A 167 14.36 -10.25 0.95
C VAL A 167 13.37 -10.22 -0.22
N TYR A 168 12.10 -10.45 0.05
CA TYR A 168 11.04 -10.37 -0.94
C TYR A 168 10.04 -9.29 -0.56
N LEU A 169 9.87 -8.28 -1.42
CA LEU A 169 8.87 -7.22 -1.25
C LEU A 169 7.52 -7.76 -1.70
N ALA A 170 6.83 -8.43 -0.78
CA ALA A 170 5.65 -9.23 -1.06
C ALA A 170 4.43 -8.38 -1.45
N TYR A 171 4.18 -7.28 -0.72
CA TYR A 171 3.01 -6.43 -0.98
C TYR A 171 3.33 -4.96 -0.73
N VAL A 172 2.79 -4.07 -1.58
CA VAL A 172 2.85 -2.62 -1.41
C VAL A 172 1.49 -2.04 -1.77
N ASP A 173 0.97 -1.16 -0.93
CA ASP A 173 -0.25 -0.43 -1.22
C ASP A 173 -0.19 1.00 -0.66
N SER A 174 -1.04 1.88 -1.18
CA SER A 174 -1.16 3.26 -0.75
C SER A 174 -2.56 3.83 -0.94
N VAL A 175 -2.87 4.86 -0.17
CA VAL A 175 -3.98 5.78 -0.44
C VAL A 175 -3.48 7.21 -0.61
N GLN A 176 -4.10 7.92 -1.54
CA GLN A 176 -3.55 9.14 -2.12
C GLN A 176 -3.60 10.40 -1.23
N TYR A 177 -3.85 10.26 0.08
CA TYR A 177 -4.12 11.37 1.01
C TYR A 177 -2.90 12.16 1.46
N PHE A 178 -1.69 11.63 1.27
CA PHE A 178 -0.43 12.27 1.65
C PHE A 178 -0.35 13.75 1.20
N ARG A 179 0.19 14.59 2.07
CA ARG A 179 0.42 16.03 1.85
C ARG A 179 1.88 16.42 2.14
N PRO A 180 2.50 17.31 1.35
CA PRO A 180 1.96 17.91 0.14
C PRO A 180 1.95 16.87 -1.01
N LYS A 181 0.93 16.95 -1.88
CA LYS A 181 0.73 15.96 -2.96
C LYS A 181 1.95 15.80 -3.87
N ARG A 182 2.72 16.88 -4.08
CA ARG A 182 3.91 16.91 -4.95
C ARG A 182 5.02 15.95 -4.49
N TYR A 183 5.12 15.67 -3.19
CA TYR A 183 6.17 14.80 -2.65
C TYR A 183 5.72 13.35 -2.45
N ARG A 184 4.44 13.03 -2.67
CA ARG A 184 3.87 11.71 -2.40
C ARG A 184 4.65 10.56 -3.02
N THR A 185 4.94 10.63 -4.31
CA THR A 185 5.67 9.55 -5.01
C THR A 185 7.11 9.44 -4.51
N SER A 186 7.79 10.57 -4.29
CA SER A 186 9.14 10.58 -3.74
C SER A 186 9.17 9.98 -2.33
N THR A 187 8.19 10.30 -1.48
CA THR A 187 8.05 9.69 -0.14
C THR A 187 7.90 8.17 -0.23
N TYR A 188 7.07 7.64 -1.14
CA TYR A 188 6.94 6.19 -1.32
C TYR A 188 8.25 5.54 -1.78
N HIS A 189 8.97 6.18 -2.73
CA HIS A 189 10.28 5.72 -3.19
C HIS A 189 11.30 5.69 -2.05
N ILE A 190 11.36 6.75 -1.24
CA ILE A 190 12.31 6.86 -0.13
C ILE A 190 12.02 5.81 0.94
N ILE A 191 10.75 5.51 1.25
CA ILE A 191 10.40 4.43 2.19
C ILE A 191 10.97 3.08 1.72
N LEU A 192 10.72 2.70 0.47
CA LEU A 192 11.17 1.41 -0.06
C LEU A 192 12.70 1.36 -0.23
N ASN A 193 13.32 2.43 -0.74
CA ASN A 193 14.78 2.51 -0.88
C ASN A 193 15.47 2.46 0.48
N SER A 194 14.94 3.16 1.48
CA SER A 194 15.48 3.13 2.85
C SER A 194 15.32 1.74 3.46
N TYR A 195 14.27 0.99 3.12
CA TYR A 195 14.16 -0.41 3.55
C TYR A 195 15.29 -1.26 2.95
N PHE A 196 15.58 -1.11 1.65
CA PHE A 196 16.70 -1.81 1.00
C PHE A 196 18.06 -1.42 1.61
N GLU A 197 18.27 -0.15 1.92
CA GLU A 197 19.46 0.33 2.63
C GLU A 197 19.60 -0.32 4.01
N TYR A 198 18.50 -0.39 4.76
CA TYR A 198 18.48 -0.99 6.10
C TYR A 198 18.85 -2.48 6.07
N VAL A 199 18.20 -3.27 5.19
CA VAL A 199 18.47 -4.71 5.12
C VAL A 199 19.84 -5.02 4.52
N LYS A 200 20.36 -4.17 3.62
CA LYS A 200 21.75 -4.21 3.18
C LYS A 200 22.71 -4.04 4.37
N GLY A 201 22.44 -3.08 5.25
CA GLY A 201 23.21 -2.86 6.48
C GLY A 201 23.16 -4.05 7.45
N ARG A 202 22.06 -4.80 7.45
CA ARG A 202 21.92 -6.06 8.20
C ARG A 202 22.63 -7.27 7.59
N GLY A 203 23.11 -7.16 6.34
CA GLY A 203 23.84 -8.24 5.66
C GLY A 203 23.02 -9.05 4.65
N PHE A 204 21.77 -8.65 4.35
CA PHE A 204 21.09 -9.18 3.16
C PHE A 204 21.76 -8.64 1.90
N PHE A 205 21.79 -9.46 0.86
CA PHE A 205 22.59 -9.16 -0.33
C PHE A 205 21.75 -9.05 -1.59
N LYS A 206 20.50 -9.49 -1.53
CA LYS A 206 19.59 -9.46 -2.66
C LYS A 206 18.15 -9.20 -2.23
N ALA A 207 17.40 -8.53 -3.09
CA ALA A 207 15.97 -8.36 -2.96
C ALA A 207 15.24 -8.81 -4.22
N TYR A 208 13.98 -9.24 -4.07
CA TYR A 208 13.10 -9.61 -5.15
C TYR A 208 11.78 -8.84 -5.06
N LEU A 209 11.23 -8.53 -6.22
CA LEU A 209 9.99 -7.78 -6.35
C LEU A 209 9.21 -8.29 -7.56
N TRP A 210 8.03 -8.84 -7.32
CA TRP A 210 7.05 -9.13 -8.36
C TRP A 210 6.07 -7.96 -8.51
N VAL A 211 6.08 -7.35 -9.69
CA VAL A 211 5.17 -6.30 -10.12
C VAL A 211 3.86 -6.93 -10.60
N CYS A 212 2.92 -7.05 -9.69
CA CYS A 212 1.54 -7.43 -10.00
C CYS A 212 0.63 -6.24 -9.67
N PRO A 213 0.01 -5.56 -10.65
CA PRO A 213 -1.05 -4.59 -10.38
C PRO A 213 -2.35 -5.31 -10.01
N PRO A 214 -3.21 -4.72 -9.16
CA PRO A 214 -4.42 -5.39 -8.72
C PRO A 214 -5.39 -5.53 -9.89
N LEU A 215 -5.89 -6.75 -10.09
CA LEU A 215 -6.94 -7.02 -11.08
C LEU A 215 -8.25 -6.33 -10.68
N ASN A 216 -8.98 -5.76 -11.65
CA ASN A 216 -10.40 -5.36 -11.57
C ASN A 216 -10.92 -4.93 -10.18
N ASN A 217 -10.56 -3.73 -9.71
CA ASN A 217 -11.05 -3.14 -8.46
C ASN A 217 -10.76 -3.96 -7.18
N CYS A 218 -9.88 -4.96 -7.22
CA CYS A 218 -9.41 -5.65 -6.04
C CYS A 218 -8.55 -4.70 -5.18
N ASN A 219 -8.75 -4.76 -3.87
CA ASN A 219 -7.92 -4.04 -2.91
C ASN A 219 -6.77 -4.96 -2.50
N TYR A 220 -5.53 -4.46 -2.48
CA TYR A 220 -4.41 -5.20 -1.89
C TYR A 220 -4.47 -5.10 -0.37
N LEU A 221 -4.16 -3.92 0.18
CA LEU A 221 -4.09 -3.71 1.62
C LEU A 221 -5.22 -2.82 2.12
N PHE A 222 -5.49 -1.70 1.43
CA PHE A 222 -6.48 -0.72 1.87
C PHE A 222 -7.85 -1.02 1.29
N TYR A 223 -8.79 -1.47 2.14
CA TYR A 223 -10.15 -1.77 1.71
C TYR A 223 -10.88 -0.50 1.21
N LYS A 224 -11.33 -0.53 -0.04
CA LYS A 224 -11.98 0.56 -0.78
C LYS A 224 -11.15 1.84 -0.81
N ARG A 225 -10.38 1.99 -1.89
CA ARG A 225 -9.63 3.21 -2.22
C ARG A 225 -10.54 4.38 -2.61
N PRO A 226 -10.02 5.61 -2.65
CA PRO A 226 -10.78 6.76 -3.14
C PRO A 226 -11.21 6.55 -4.60
N GLU A 227 -12.45 6.90 -4.95
CA GLU A 227 -12.96 6.71 -6.32
C GLU A 227 -12.09 7.38 -7.39
N HIS A 228 -11.49 8.53 -7.05
CA HIS A 228 -10.59 9.26 -7.95
C HIS A 228 -9.14 8.79 -7.91
N GLN A 229 -8.80 7.76 -7.11
CA GLN A 229 -7.47 7.15 -7.11
C GLN A 229 -7.39 6.11 -8.21
N LEU A 230 -6.70 6.46 -9.30
CA LEU A 230 -6.48 5.54 -10.41
C LEU A 230 -5.53 4.41 -10.01
N ILE A 231 -5.89 3.19 -10.40
CA ILE A 231 -5.00 2.03 -10.31
C ILE A 231 -4.03 2.09 -11.50
N PRO A 232 -2.70 2.05 -11.30
CA PRO A 232 -1.76 2.03 -12.41
C PRO A 232 -1.94 0.75 -13.22
N ASN A 233 -1.93 0.87 -14.55
CA ASN A 233 -1.81 -0.30 -15.43
C ASN A 233 -0.41 -0.95 -15.26
N PRO A 234 -0.21 -2.20 -15.75
CA PRO A 234 1.06 -2.91 -15.58
C PRO A 234 2.28 -2.08 -15.98
N ARG A 235 2.29 -1.51 -17.20
CA ARG A 235 3.41 -0.71 -17.71
C ARG A 235 3.73 0.50 -16.83
N ARG A 236 2.71 1.19 -16.33
CA ARG A 236 2.90 2.34 -15.43
C ARG A 236 3.49 1.92 -14.09
N LEU A 237 3.06 0.79 -13.55
CA LEU A 237 3.58 0.26 -12.28
C LEU A 237 5.01 -0.26 -12.44
N GLN A 238 5.31 -0.97 -13.52
CA GLN A 238 6.67 -1.41 -13.89
C GLN A 238 7.62 -0.22 -13.94
N ASN A 239 7.27 0.83 -14.68
CA ASN A 239 8.07 2.06 -14.78
C ASN A 239 8.22 2.75 -13.42
N TRP A 240 7.19 2.73 -12.58
CA TRP A 240 7.24 3.34 -11.25
C TRP A 240 8.31 2.66 -10.36
N TYR A 241 8.39 1.33 -10.40
CA TYR A 241 9.41 0.56 -9.70
C TYR A 241 10.80 0.72 -10.35
N ALA A 242 10.90 0.71 -11.67
CA ALA A 242 12.16 0.95 -12.36
C ALA A 242 12.76 2.32 -12.00
N ILE A 243 11.96 3.39 -11.97
CA ILE A 243 12.41 4.72 -11.54
C ILE A 243 12.89 4.72 -10.08
N MET A 244 12.16 4.02 -9.19
CA MET A 244 12.52 3.89 -7.77
C MET A 244 13.90 3.21 -7.61
N LEU A 245 14.12 2.10 -8.32
CA LEU A 245 15.36 1.32 -8.31
C LEU A 245 16.53 2.06 -9.01
N MET A 246 16.27 2.79 -10.10
CA MET A 246 17.27 3.64 -10.75
C MET A 246 17.81 4.71 -9.79
N LYS A 247 16.94 5.35 -9.00
CA LYS A 247 17.35 6.30 -7.95
C LYS A 247 18.16 5.60 -6.86
N ALA A 248 17.72 4.43 -6.41
CA ALA A 248 18.44 3.64 -5.40
C ALA A 248 19.86 3.29 -5.86
N LYS A 249 20.02 2.93 -7.15
CA LYS A 249 21.31 2.65 -7.77
C LYS A 249 22.19 3.91 -7.84
N GLN A 250 21.62 5.04 -8.29
CA GLN A 250 22.32 6.32 -8.37
C GLN A 250 22.82 6.80 -7.00
N GLU A 251 22.06 6.55 -5.95
CA GLU A 251 22.40 6.91 -4.55
C GLU A 251 23.29 5.87 -3.85
N GLY A 252 23.67 4.77 -4.53
CA GLY A 252 24.51 3.71 -3.96
C GLY A 252 23.82 2.85 -2.89
N ILE A 253 22.50 2.98 -2.75
CA ILE A 253 21.68 2.17 -1.85
C ILE A 253 21.72 0.70 -2.30
N ILE A 254 21.49 0.47 -3.59
CA ILE A 254 21.66 -0.84 -4.26
C ILE A 254 22.85 -0.77 -5.22
N GLU A 255 23.46 -1.92 -5.54
CA GLU A 255 24.52 -1.98 -6.54
C GLU A 255 23.94 -2.06 -7.96
N ASP A 256 22.94 -2.92 -8.16
CA ASP A 256 22.28 -3.05 -9.46
C ASP A 256 20.88 -3.66 -9.32
N PHE A 257 20.12 -3.65 -10.42
CA PHE A 257 18.89 -4.43 -10.56
C PHE A 257 18.68 -4.83 -12.03
N MET A 258 18.02 -5.96 -12.24
CA MET A 258 17.65 -6.46 -13.56
C MET A 258 16.34 -7.25 -13.48
N ASP A 259 15.81 -7.68 -14.62
CA ASP A 259 14.73 -8.66 -14.64
C ASP A 259 15.26 -10.08 -14.38
N LEU A 260 14.43 -10.93 -13.78
CA LEU A 260 14.82 -12.30 -13.40
C LEU A 260 15.16 -13.17 -14.62
N GLN A 261 14.59 -12.90 -15.80
CA GLN A 261 14.96 -13.63 -17.02
C GLN A 261 16.40 -13.34 -17.43
N LEU A 262 16.80 -12.06 -17.41
CA LEU A 262 18.16 -11.66 -17.72
C LEU A 262 19.15 -12.24 -16.71
N GLU A 263 18.81 -12.23 -15.42
CA GLU A 263 19.64 -12.88 -14.41
C GLU A 263 19.78 -14.38 -14.67
N ALA A 264 18.65 -15.06 -14.97
CA ALA A 264 18.66 -16.49 -15.23
C ALA A 264 19.59 -16.85 -16.39
N LYS A 265 19.54 -16.08 -17.48
CA LYS A 265 20.45 -16.23 -18.64
C LYS A 265 21.91 -15.98 -18.26
N ASN A 266 22.19 -14.93 -17.48
CA ASN A 266 23.56 -14.60 -17.05
C ASN A 266 24.17 -15.69 -16.16
N ARG A 267 23.35 -16.29 -15.30
CA ARG A 267 23.74 -17.39 -14.41
C ARG A 267 23.69 -18.76 -15.09
N LYS A 268 23.07 -18.85 -16.27
CA LYS A 268 22.78 -20.10 -16.99
C LYS A 268 22.05 -21.09 -16.08
N LEU A 269 20.94 -20.64 -15.49
CA LEU A 269 20.11 -21.51 -14.65
C LEU A 269 19.61 -22.68 -15.48
N GLN A 270 19.71 -23.87 -14.91
CA GLN A 270 19.32 -25.15 -15.52
C GLN A 270 18.23 -25.85 -14.72
N TYR A 271 18.13 -25.58 -13.42
CA TYR A 271 17.24 -26.33 -12.53
C TYR A 271 16.20 -25.46 -11.85
N LEU A 272 15.01 -26.02 -11.63
CA LEU A 272 13.90 -25.32 -10.96
C LEU A 272 14.25 -24.86 -9.54
N TYR A 273 15.11 -25.61 -8.84
CA TYR A 273 15.50 -25.30 -7.47
C TYR A 273 16.43 -24.08 -7.36
N GLU A 274 16.90 -23.53 -8.48
CA GLU A 274 17.67 -22.28 -8.49
C GLU A 274 16.78 -21.03 -8.50
N ILE A 275 15.48 -21.21 -8.78
CA ILE A 275 14.47 -20.15 -8.76
C ILE A 275 14.06 -19.85 -7.32
N PRO A 276 13.97 -18.56 -6.93
CA PRO A 276 13.51 -18.18 -5.59
C PRO A 276 12.11 -18.72 -5.29
N TYR A 277 11.89 -19.12 -4.03
CA TYR A 277 10.63 -19.73 -3.60
C TYR A 277 10.04 -18.95 -2.43
N PHE A 278 9.16 -17.98 -2.69
CA PHE A 278 8.58 -17.11 -1.67
C PHE A 278 7.10 -17.41 -1.43
N ASP A 279 6.61 -17.14 -0.21
CA ASP A 279 5.20 -17.36 0.11
C ASP A 279 4.31 -16.36 -0.65
N GLY A 280 3.24 -16.86 -1.27
CA GLY A 280 2.32 -16.05 -2.08
C GLY A 280 2.92 -15.44 -3.36
N ASP A 281 4.10 -15.89 -3.79
CA ASP A 281 4.72 -15.49 -5.05
C ASP A 281 4.20 -16.32 -6.26
N TYR A 282 4.54 -15.88 -7.47
CA TYR A 282 4.22 -16.58 -8.72
C TYR A 282 4.89 -17.96 -8.80
N TRP A 283 6.18 -18.04 -8.43
CA TRP A 283 7.03 -19.20 -8.70
C TRP A 283 6.54 -20.50 -8.06
N PRO A 284 6.17 -20.58 -6.77
CA PRO A 284 5.69 -21.84 -6.19
C PRO A 284 4.60 -22.55 -6.99
N ASN A 285 3.61 -21.81 -7.51
CA ASN A 285 2.53 -22.38 -8.30
C ASN A 285 2.97 -22.69 -9.74
N ALA A 286 3.82 -21.86 -10.33
CA ALA A 286 4.36 -22.09 -11.66
C ALA A 286 5.23 -23.35 -11.70
N LEU A 287 6.10 -23.53 -10.71
CA LEU A 287 6.97 -24.71 -10.58
C LEU A 287 6.16 -26.01 -10.46
N GLU A 288 5.09 -26.02 -9.66
CA GLU A 288 4.19 -27.18 -9.61
C GLU A 288 3.48 -27.44 -10.94
N THR A 289 3.12 -26.38 -11.66
CA THR A 289 2.45 -26.51 -12.96
C THR A 289 3.39 -27.15 -13.99
N ILE A 290 4.65 -26.67 -14.05
CA ILE A 290 5.69 -27.25 -14.92
C ILE A 290 5.90 -28.73 -14.61
N LEU A 291 6.04 -29.07 -13.33
CA LEU A 291 6.25 -30.46 -12.90
C LEU A 291 5.04 -31.35 -13.16
N GLN A 292 3.82 -30.81 -13.07
CA GLN A 292 2.59 -31.54 -13.38
C GLN A 292 2.47 -31.83 -14.88
N ASN A 293 2.73 -30.83 -15.73
CA ASN A 293 2.72 -30.99 -17.19
C ASN A 293 3.70 -32.09 -17.62
N GLU A 294 4.89 -32.11 -17.03
CA GLU A 294 5.93 -33.10 -17.34
C GLU A 294 5.60 -34.52 -16.84
N LYS A 295 4.91 -34.64 -15.71
CA LYS A 295 4.40 -35.95 -15.27
C LYS A 295 3.36 -36.50 -16.24
N GLU A 296 2.46 -35.65 -16.73
CA GLU A 296 1.42 -36.05 -17.69
C GLU A 296 2.03 -36.41 -19.05
N SER A 297 3.09 -35.71 -19.49
CA SER A 297 3.78 -35.99 -20.76
C SER A 297 4.60 -37.29 -20.73
N THR A 298 5.10 -37.70 -19.57
CA THR A 298 5.94 -38.90 -19.39
C THR A 298 5.16 -40.20 -19.18
N GLU A 299 3.87 -40.15 -18.83
CA GLU A 299 2.99 -41.33 -18.81
C GLU A 299 2.76 -41.93 -20.22
N GLU A 300 3.13 -41.20 -21.28
CA GLU A 300 3.01 -41.62 -22.69
C GLU A 300 4.33 -42.10 -23.34
N GLY A 301 5.47 -42.16 -22.61
CA GLY A 301 6.74 -42.63 -23.19
C GLY A 301 7.93 -42.80 -22.23
N THR A 302 8.96 -43.54 -22.66
CA THR A 302 10.23 -43.71 -21.92
C THR A 302 11.13 -42.48 -22.08
N ASN A 303 11.05 -41.51 -21.15
CA ASN A 303 11.97 -40.36 -21.14
C ASN A 303 13.19 -40.61 -20.25
N THR A 304 14.37 -40.24 -20.75
CA THR A 304 15.61 -40.21 -19.97
C THR A 304 15.61 -39.00 -19.03
N GLU A 305 16.40 -39.05 -17.95
CA GLU A 305 16.54 -37.91 -17.02
C GLU A 305 17.01 -36.63 -17.73
N GLU A 306 17.89 -36.76 -18.74
CA GLU A 306 18.34 -35.63 -19.56
C GLU A 306 17.23 -35.01 -20.42
N ALA A 307 16.27 -35.81 -20.89
CA ALA A 307 15.13 -35.31 -21.67
C ALA A 307 14.17 -34.54 -20.75
N PHE A 308 13.91 -35.07 -19.56
CA PHE A 308 13.11 -34.44 -18.53
C PHE A 308 13.69 -33.08 -18.10
N ASP A 309 15.00 -33.01 -17.80
CA ASP A 309 15.64 -31.76 -17.40
C ASP A 309 15.57 -30.69 -18.49
N LYS A 310 15.69 -31.08 -19.77
CA LYS A 310 15.61 -30.14 -20.90
C LYS A 310 14.21 -29.56 -21.10
N GLU A 311 13.16 -30.37 -20.94
CA GLU A 311 11.80 -29.87 -21.13
C GLU A 311 11.39 -28.96 -19.95
N ILE A 312 11.76 -29.34 -18.72
CA ILE A 312 11.64 -28.47 -17.55
C ILE A 312 12.37 -27.15 -17.73
N GLU A 313 13.62 -27.18 -18.21
CA GLU A 313 14.40 -25.97 -18.48
C GLU A 313 13.67 -25.08 -19.51
N LYS A 314 13.13 -25.68 -20.57
CA LYS A 314 12.38 -24.95 -21.60
C LYS A 314 11.13 -24.27 -21.02
N GLU A 315 10.27 -24.98 -20.30
CA GLU A 315 9.08 -24.40 -19.67
C GLU A 315 9.45 -23.30 -18.65
N LEU A 316 10.53 -23.50 -17.89
CA LEU A 316 11.05 -22.49 -16.97
C LEU A 316 11.40 -21.19 -17.71
N TYR A 317 12.12 -21.27 -18.83
CA TYR A 317 12.50 -20.09 -19.61
C TYR A 317 11.30 -19.42 -20.30
N GLU A 318 10.23 -20.16 -20.61
CA GLU A 318 8.96 -19.59 -21.06
C GLU A 318 8.28 -18.77 -19.95
N CYS A 319 8.20 -19.30 -18.72
CA CYS A 319 7.72 -18.55 -17.56
C CYS A 319 8.56 -17.30 -17.28
N LEU A 320 9.90 -17.41 -17.31
CA LEU A 320 10.81 -16.27 -17.16
C LEU A 320 10.57 -15.21 -18.23
N HIS A 321 10.40 -15.63 -19.49
CA HIS A 321 10.11 -14.74 -20.61
C HIS A 321 8.77 -14.01 -20.44
N PHE A 322 7.75 -14.70 -19.92
CA PHE A 322 6.46 -14.10 -19.60
C PHE A 322 6.61 -12.98 -18.54
N LEU A 323 7.50 -13.18 -17.55
CA LEU A 323 7.73 -12.26 -16.44
C LEU A 323 8.84 -11.22 -16.66
N ARG A 324 9.44 -11.12 -17.86
CA ARG A 324 10.66 -10.31 -18.14
C ARG A 324 10.59 -8.80 -17.86
N ARG A 325 9.42 -8.28 -17.48
CA ARG A 325 9.22 -6.89 -17.02
C ARG A 325 8.51 -6.79 -15.68
N ASP A 326 8.01 -7.91 -15.19
CA ASP A 326 7.19 -7.98 -13.98
C ASP A 326 7.98 -8.54 -12.80
N TYR A 327 9.17 -9.10 -12.98
CA TYR A 327 9.94 -9.66 -11.86
C TYR A 327 11.34 -9.07 -11.80
N PHE A 328 11.56 -8.20 -10.82
CA PHE A 328 12.85 -7.57 -10.58
C PHE A 328 13.69 -8.37 -9.59
N THR A 329 14.97 -8.48 -9.90
CA THR A 329 16.02 -8.93 -8.99
C THR A 329 16.94 -7.76 -8.70
N ILE A 330 17.21 -7.52 -7.42
CA ILE A 330 17.86 -6.30 -6.93
C ILE A 330 19.09 -6.73 -6.15
N THR A 331 20.27 -6.38 -6.63
CA THR A 331 21.53 -6.66 -5.96
C THR A 331 21.79 -5.56 -4.94
N LEU A 332 21.69 -5.91 -3.65
CA LEU A 332 22.01 -4.98 -2.55
C LEU A 332 23.52 -4.89 -2.35
N LYS A 333 24.20 -6.05 -2.40
CA LYS A 333 25.65 -6.19 -2.25
C LYS A 333 26.15 -7.48 -2.91
N SER A 334 27.09 -7.43 -3.85
CA SER A 334 27.57 -8.60 -4.59
C SER A 334 28.44 -9.56 -3.76
N HIS A 335 29.15 -9.03 -2.76
CA HIS A 335 30.04 -9.80 -1.88
C HIS A 335 29.71 -9.54 -0.41
N PRO A 336 28.59 -10.08 0.09
CA PRO A 336 28.18 -9.92 1.47
C PRO A 336 28.97 -10.84 2.41
N ASN A 337 29.19 -10.38 3.63
CA ASN A 337 29.45 -11.30 4.75
C ASN A 337 28.08 -11.68 5.31
N PHE A 338 27.48 -12.72 4.75
CA PHE A 338 26.12 -13.16 5.10
C PHE A 338 26.11 -13.84 6.48
N SER A 339 25.47 -13.21 7.45
CA SER A 339 25.07 -13.80 8.73
C SER A 339 23.67 -13.42 9.27
N PRO A 340 22.74 -12.80 8.52
CA PRO A 340 21.36 -12.65 8.98
C PRO A 340 20.72 -13.99 9.35
N ARG A 341 20.27 -14.06 10.60
CA ARG A 341 19.32 -15.07 11.07
C ARG A 341 17.93 -14.46 11.11
N VAL A 342 16.92 -15.32 11.13
CA VAL A 342 15.55 -14.94 11.51
C VAL A 342 15.60 -14.15 12.82
N GLU A 343 14.96 -12.98 12.83
CA GLU A 343 14.93 -12.12 14.02
C GLU A 343 14.07 -12.75 15.12
N THR A 344 14.46 -12.59 16.38
CA THR A 344 13.78 -13.23 17.54
C THR A 344 12.88 -12.27 18.32
N ASN A 345 13.00 -10.96 18.11
CA ASN A 345 12.14 -9.95 18.71
C ASN A 345 10.85 -9.79 17.90
N PHE A 346 9.85 -10.62 18.22
CA PHE A 346 8.56 -10.63 17.51
C PHE A 346 7.63 -9.51 17.94
N ILE A 347 6.85 -9.01 16.98
CA ILE A 347 5.70 -8.13 17.20
C ILE A 347 4.48 -8.94 16.74
N THR A 348 3.81 -9.58 17.69
CA THR A 348 2.67 -10.44 17.40
C THR A 348 1.42 -9.59 17.17
N SER A 349 0.78 -9.79 16.02
CA SER A 349 -0.48 -9.14 15.70
C SER A 349 -1.30 -10.07 14.83
N GLN A 350 -2.43 -10.58 15.34
CA GLN A 350 -3.34 -11.40 14.53
C GLN A 350 -3.91 -10.61 13.35
N LEU A 351 -4.08 -9.29 13.52
CA LEU A 351 -4.55 -8.39 12.48
C LEU A 351 -3.52 -8.22 11.35
N MET A 352 -2.25 -8.08 11.72
CA MET A 352 -1.18 -7.70 10.81
C MET A 352 -0.23 -8.86 10.49
N ASN A 353 -0.59 -10.11 10.83
CA ASN A 353 0.30 -11.27 10.61
C ASN A 353 0.62 -11.49 9.12
N ASN A 354 -0.30 -11.09 8.23
CA ASN A 354 -0.10 -10.98 6.80
C ASN A 354 -1.09 -9.95 6.23
N TRP A 355 -0.93 -9.63 4.95
CA TRP A 355 -1.79 -8.67 4.25
C TRP A 355 -3.26 -9.11 4.17
N SER A 356 -3.53 -10.42 4.04
CA SER A 356 -4.88 -10.95 3.82
C SER A 356 -5.72 -10.90 5.10
N SER A 357 -5.12 -11.13 6.27
CA SER A 357 -5.75 -10.94 7.58
C SER A 357 -6.17 -9.47 7.78
N PHE A 358 -5.30 -8.51 7.43
CA PHE A 358 -5.65 -7.09 7.52
C PHE A 358 -6.79 -6.72 6.58
N LEU A 359 -6.72 -7.15 5.32
CA LEU A 359 -7.77 -6.89 4.34
C LEU A 359 -9.12 -7.52 4.75
N THR A 360 -9.08 -8.74 5.30
CA THR A 360 -10.28 -9.45 5.76
C THR A 360 -10.92 -8.71 6.93
N LYS A 361 -10.12 -8.30 7.92
CA LYS A 361 -10.66 -7.56 9.07
C LYS A 361 -11.23 -6.21 8.68
N THR A 362 -10.56 -5.46 7.80
CA THR A 362 -11.06 -4.17 7.33
C THR A 362 -12.35 -4.31 6.51
N LYS A 363 -12.49 -5.39 5.72
CA LYS A 363 -13.76 -5.74 5.05
C LYS A 363 -14.88 -6.05 6.04
N GLU A 364 -14.63 -6.94 7.01
CA GLU A 364 -15.62 -7.36 8.02
C GLU A 364 -16.09 -6.20 8.90
N ALA A 365 -15.18 -5.31 9.27
CA ALA A 365 -15.46 -4.14 10.09
C ALA A 365 -15.92 -2.92 9.28
N PHE A 366 -16.09 -3.03 7.95
CA PHE A 366 -16.45 -1.93 7.05
C PHE A 366 -15.54 -0.69 7.18
N LEU A 367 -14.25 -0.91 7.46
CA LEU A 367 -13.23 0.12 7.57
C LEU A 367 -12.69 0.48 6.19
N GLU A 368 -13.27 1.51 5.60
CA GLU A 368 -12.95 1.94 4.24
C GLU A 368 -11.91 3.07 4.22
N PHE A 369 -11.14 3.16 3.13
CA PHE A 369 -10.21 4.27 2.88
C PHE A 369 -10.68 5.16 1.71
N SER A 370 -11.97 5.16 1.43
CA SER A 370 -12.60 5.73 0.22
C SER A 370 -12.72 7.26 0.24
N THR A 371 -12.75 7.86 1.43
CA THR A 371 -12.74 9.31 1.61
C THR A 371 -11.75 9.68 2.71
N LEU A 372 -11.23 10.91 2.69
CA LEU A 372 -10.32 11.36 3.75
C LEU A 372 -11.00 11.18 5.10
N ARG A 373 -12.30 11.47 5.20
CA ARG A 373 -13.15 11.23 6.38
C ARG A 373 -13.06 9.81 6.92
N ARG A 374 -13.27 8.82 6.05
CA ARG A 374 -13.21 7.40 6.39
C ARG A 374 -11.78 6.98 6.71
N ALA A 375 -10.81 7.66 6.09
CA ALA A 375 -9.39 7.54 6.37
C ALA A 375 -8.86 8.49 7.47
N LYS A 376 -9.69 9.32 8.17
CA LYS A 376 -9.49 10.23 9.37
C LYS A 376 -10.14 11.67 9.36
N VAL A 377 -10.04 12.41 10.49
CA VAL A 377 -10.82 13.60 11.01
C VAL A 377 -11.54 14.53 10.01
N GLN A 378 -12.71 15.02 10.46
CA GLN A 378 -13.40 16.18 9.88
C GLN A 378 -13.76 17.30 10.87
N LEU A 379 -13.73 18.53 10.35
CA LEU A 379 -14.33 19.75 10.91
C LEU A 379 -15.86 19.65 10.88
N ILE A 380 -16.53 20.13 11.92
CA ILE A 380 -18.00 20.08 12.07
C ILE A 380 -18.60 21.49 11.89
N TRP A 381 -19.51 21.60 10.95
CA TRP A 381 -20.39 22.74 10.71
C TRP A 381 -21.70 22.54 11.46
N THR A 382 -22.12 23.53 12.23
CA THR A 382 -23.37 23.51 12.99
C THR A 382 -24.30 24.60 12.48
N CYS A 383 -25.55 24.24 12.19
CA CYS A 383 -26.56 25.22 11.81
C CYS A 383 -26.89 26.15 12.98
N THR A 384 -26.97 27.45 12.73
CA THR A 384 -27.36 28.46 13.74
C THR A 384 -28.84 28.46 14.08
N VAL A 385 -29.69 27.87 13.22
CA VAL A 385 -31.15 27.90 13.33
C VAL A 385 -31.73 26.52 13.66
N CYS A 386 -31.35 25.49 12.90
CA CYS A 386 -31.82 24.13 13.09
C CYS A 386 -31.12 23.47 14.27
N LYS A 387 -31.85 23.30 15.38
CA LYS A 387 -31.34 22.75 16.64
C LYS A 387 -30.70 21.36 16.55
N PHE A 388 -30.87 20.61 15.46
CA PHE A 388 -30.33 19.25 15.28
C PHE A 388 -29.56 19.04 13.98
N PHE A 389 -29.19 20.12 13.28
CA PHE A 389 -28.55 20.01 11.98
C PHE A 389 -27.06 20.36 12.07
N SER A 390 -26.21 19.38 11.82
CA SER A 390 -24.76 19.55 11.76
C SER A 390 -24.19 18.68 10.65
N LEU A 391 -23.18 19.19 9.97
CA LEU A 391 -22.55 18.54 8.83
C LEU A 391 -21.05 18.57 9.03
N CYS A 392 -20.34 17.54 8.60
CA CYS A 392 -18.91 17.65 8.47
C CYS A 392 -18.50 18.48 7.24
N GLN A 393 -17.22 18.81 7.07
CA GLN A 393 -16.73 19.57 5.91
C GLN A 393 -17.19 18.99 4.55
N GLU A 394 -17.12 17.66 4.40
CA GLU A 394 -17.52 17.02 3.14
C GLU A 394 -19.04 17.04 2.94
N CYS A 395 -19.82 16.77 3.99
CA CYS A 395 -21.28 16.86 3.92
C CYS A 395 -21.74 18.31 3.73
N TYR A 396 -21.08 19.31 4.33
CA TYR A 396 -21.37 20.72 4.11
C TYR A 396 -21.18 21.13 2.65
N SER A 397 -20.13 20.62 2.00
CA SER A 397 -19.86 20.89 0.59
C SER A 397 -20.89 20.26 -0.36
N LYS A 398 -21.62 19.23 0.08
CA LYS A 398 -22.61 18.48 -0.71
C LYS A 398 -24.06 18.83 -0.37
N VAL A 399 -24.34 19.05 0.90
CA VAL A 399 -25.67 19.30 1.47
C VAL A 399 -25.83 20.81 1.60
N HIS A 400 -26.43 21.43 0.59
CA HIS A 400 -26.74 22.85 0.54
C HIS A 400 -27.86 23.20 1.55
N HIS A 401 -27.51 23.26 2.84
CA HIS A 401 -28.44 23.60 3.90
C HIS A 401 -28.80 25.11 3.84
N PRO A 402 -30.09 25.50 3.91
CA PRO A 402 -30.53 26.87 3.65
C PRO A 402 -30.15 27.88 4.75
N HIS A 403 -29.77 27.43 5.94
CA HIS A 403 -29.39 28.31 7.04
C HIS A 403 -27.87 28.45 7.16
N VAL A 404 -27.43 29.56 7.75
CA VAL A 404 -26.02 29.81 8.05
C VAL A 404 -25.47 28.72 8.97
N MET A 405 -24.32 28.17 8.60
CA MET A 405 -23.61 27.15 9.34
C MET A 405 -22.34 27.76 9.91
N LEU A 406 -22.09 27.57 11.20
CA LEU A 406 -20.83 27.96 11.86
C LEU A 406 -19.89 26.77 11.92
N GLN A 407 -18.63 27.00 11.60
CA GLN A 407 -17.59 25.99 11.77
C GLN A 407 -17.17 25.96 13.24
N ALA A 408 -17.33 24.81 13.88
CA ALA A 408 -16.73 24.53 15.17
C ALA A 408 -15.39 23.83 14.93
N GLU A 409 -14.31 24.42 15.43
CA GLU A 409 -13.03 23.73 15.50
C GLU A 409 -13.19 22.53 16.44
N THR A 410 -12.80 21.34 15.98
CA THR A 410 -12.62 20.20 16.88
C THR A 410 -11.56 20.64 17.89
N GLY A 411 -11.91 20.74 19.17
CA GLY A 411 -11.13 21.40 20.23
C GLY A 411 -9.77 20.78 20.59
N PHE A 412 -8.94 20.53 19.57
CA PHE A 412 -7.51 20.29 19.68
C PHE A 412 -6.82 21.65 19.53
N ILE A 413 -6.65 22.34 20.65
CA ILE A 413 -5.72 23.46 20.69
C ILE A 413 -4.32 22.82 20.64
N ALA A 414 -3.59 23.04 19.54
CA ALA A 414 -2.15 22.77 19.52
C ALA A 414 -1.51 23.66 20.59
N SER A 415 -0.68 23.07 21.45
CA SER A 415 0.07 23.81 22.45
C SER A 415 0.99 24.84 21.78
N ASP A 416 0.83 26.07 22.27
CA ASP A 416 1.61 27.30 22.10
C ASP A 416 1.55 28.09 20.77
N PRO A 417 1.13 29.38 20.81
CA PRO A 417 1.26 30.30 19.69
C PRO A 417 2.67 30.93 19.64
N PRO A 418 3.25 31.19 18.45
CA PRO A 418 4.37 32.12 18.36
C PRO A 418 3.84 33.52 18.69
N THR A 419 4.43 34.11 19.71
CA THR A 419 4.17 35.46 20.17
C THR A 419 4.64 36.44 19.09
N SER A 420 3.73 37.16 18.42
CA SER A 420 3.85 38.61 18.15
C SER A 420 2.78 39.12 17.16
N ALA A 421 2.44 40.40 17.38
CA ALA A 421 1.74 41.34 16.49
C ALA A 421 0.19 41.34 16.49
N LEU A 422 -0.33 42.19 17.38
CA LEU A 422 -1.57 42.94 17.23
C LEU A 422 -1.53 43.79 15.94
N GLU A 423 -2.64 43.82 15.20
CA GLU A 423 -3.38 45.02 14.71
C GLU A 423 -4.07 44.77 13.36
N GLY A 424 -5.34 45.21 13.25
CA GLY A 424 -5.94 45.60 11.97
C GLY A 424 -7.03 44.71 11.39
N SER A 425 -8.23 44.75 11.98
CA SER A 425 -9.47 44.28 11.34
C SER A 425 -9.79 45.12 10.09
N VAL A 426 -9.80 44.50 8.89
CA VAL A 426 -10.40 45.11 7.68
C VAL A 426 -11.41 44.14 7.07
N VAL A 427 -12.68 44.53 7.17
CA VAL A 427 -13.83 43.87 6.56
C VAL A 427 -13.83 44.16 5.06
N PHE A 428 -13.57 43.17 4.22
CA PHE A 428 -13.77 43.27 2.76
C PHE A 428 -15.17 42.77 2.39
N LYS A 429 -16.05 43.71 1.99
CA LYS A 429 -17.28 43.42 1.23
C LYS A 429 -16.94 43.28 -0.26
N PRO A 430 -17.42 42.26 -0.98
CA PRO A 430 -17.31 42.23 -2.45
C PRO A 430 -18.35 43.18 -3.07
N SER A 431 -17.87 44.15 -3.86
CA SER A 431 -18.68 45.00 -4.72
C SER A 431 -19.15 44.22 -5.94
N VAL A 432 -20.46 44.19 -6.15
CA VAL A 432 -21.11 43.76 -7.40
C VAL A 432 -20.69 44.72 -8.51
N ARG A 433 -20.16 44.19 -9.62
CA ARG A 433 -20.04 44.92 -10.90
C ARG A 433 -20.82 44.14 -11.97
N THR A 434 -21.67 44.90 -12.63
CA THR A 434 -22.61 44.54 -13.69
C THR A 434 -21.90 44.08 -14.97
N GLU A 435 -22.37 42.95 -15.52
CA GLU A 435 -22.00 42.46 -16.85
C GLU A 435 -22.62 43.34 -17.94
N GLY A 436 -21.79 43.85 -18.84
CA GLY A 436 -22.20 44.43 -20.12
C GLY A 436 -21.80 43.48 -21.25
N LYS A 437 -22.78 42.96 -21.98
CA LYS A 437 -22.62 42.24 -23.25
C LYS A 437 -22.00 43.15 -24.31
N LYS A 438 -21.06 42.61 -25.11
CA LYS A 438 -20.91 42.91 -26.54
C LYS A 438 -20.20 41.77 -27.26
N GLU A 439 -20.73 41.44 -28.43
CA GLU A 439 -20.37 40.32 -29.29
C GLU A 439 -19.24 40.66 -30.29
N SER A 440 -18.61 39.57 -30.77
CA SER A 440 -18.23 39.29 -32.15
C SER A 440 -16.85 39.64 -32.73
N HIS A 441 -16.31 38.60 -33.40
CA HIS A 441 -15.41 38.54 -34.57
C HIS A 441 -13.89 38.39 -34.37
N GLY A 442 -13.39 37.22 -34.84
CA GLY A 442 -12.48 37.19 -35.99
C GLY A 442 -11.03 36.72 -35.79
N SER A 443 -10.77 35.47 -36.21
CA SER A 443 -9.62 35.04 -37.05
C SER A 443 -8.18 35.02 -36.50
N GLY A 444 -7.47 33.90 -36.75
CA GLY A 444 -6.02 33.94 -37.01
C GLY A 444 -5.16 32.79 -36.44
N ALA A 445 -4.64 31.95 -37.34
CA ALA A 445 -3.78 30.78 -37.18
C ALA A 445 -2.37 30.96 -36.56
N ASN A 446 -1.83 29.89 -35.95
CA ASN A 446 -0.53 29.20 -36.22
C ASN A 446 -0.15 28.31 -35.01
N GLN A 447 -0.17 26.98 -35.10
CA GLN A 447 0.90 26.07 -35.55
C GLN A 447 2.28 26.30 -34.88
N ASN A 448 2.68 25.38 -33.99
CA ASN A 448 3.81 24.49 -34.26
C ASN A 448 3.83 23.28 -33.31
N GLU A 449 4.05 22.14 -33.95
CA GLU A 449 4.21 20.78 -33.44
C GLU A 449 5.61 20.58 -32.85
N ASP A 450 5.75 19.58 -31.98
CA ASP A 450 6.89 18.66 -32.04
C ASP A 450 6.50 17.35 -31.33
N THR A 451 6.12 16.39 -32.15
CA THR A 451 5.94 14.97 -31.86
C THR A 451 7.20 14.23 -32.32
N SER A 452 7.79 13.39 -31.47
CA SER A 452 8.69 12.32 -31.94
C SER A 452 8.10 10.97 -31.59
N SER A 453 7.69 10.28 -32.65
CA SER A 453 7.11 8.94 -32.71
C SER A 453 8.08 7.84 -32.29
N CYS A 454 7.55 6.81 -31.64
CA CYS A 454 8.00 5.42 -31.77
C CYS A 454 6.78 4.52 -31.56
N ASP A 455 5.96 4.41 -32.60
CA ASP A 455 5.03 3.30 -32.80
C ASP A 455 5.74 2.29 -33.69
N ASP A 456 5.88 1.05 -33.21
CA ASP A 456 5.76 -0.18 -34.00
C ASP A 456 5.79 -1.40 -33.07
N TYR A 457 5.15 -2.48 -33.52
CA TYR A 457 4.89 -3.77 -32.86
C TYR A 457 3.59 -3.87 -32.03
N LEU A 458 2.47 -3.88 -32.77
CA LEU A 458 1.25 -4.58 -32.38
C LEU A 458 1.37 -6.04 -32.84
N GLU A 459 1.60 -6.96 -31.89
CA GLU A 459 1.25 -8.37 -32.07
C GLU A 459 0.22 -8.75 -31.02
N GLU A 460 -0.89 -9.31 -31.50
CA GLU A 460 -2.03 -9.76 -30.71
C GLU A 460 -1.62 -10.97 -29.85
N THR A 461 -1.68 -10.81 -28.53
CA THR A 461 -1.55 -11.92 -27.58
C THR A 461 -2.85 -12.74 -27.55
N PRO A 462 -2.81 -14.08 -27.67
CA PRO A 462 -3.99 -14.92 -27.53
C PRO A 462 -4.49 -14.91 -26.07
N ALA A 463 -5.80 -14.71 -25.90
CA ALA A 463 -6.45 -14.85 -24.61
C ALA A 463 -6.48 -16.33 -24.18
N ILE A 464 -5.65 -16.71 -23.22
CA ILE A 464 -5.78 -17.99 -22.51
C ILE A 464 -6.49 -17.75 -21.18
N LYS A 465 -7.53 -18.56 -20.95
CA LYS A 465 -8.40 -18.56 -19.79
C LYS A 465 -7.59 -18.73 -18.50
N THR A 466 -7.44 -17.67 -17.73
CA THR A 466 -7.01 -17.76 -16.34
C THR A 466 -8.10 -18.45 -15.54
N GLY A 467 -7.87 -19.73 -15.23
CA GLY A 467 -8.58 -20.45 -14.18
C GLY A 467 -8.36 -19.73 -12.84
N THR A 468 -9.43 -19.67 -12.07
CA THR A 468 -9.58 -18.99 -10.78
C THR A 468 -8.43 -19.29 -9.82
N LEU A 469 -7.59 -18.29 -9.53
CA LEU A 469 -6.76 -18.21 -8.33
C LEU A 469 -7.01 -16.84 -7.70
N CYS A 470 -7.86 -16.84 -6.68
CA CYS A 470 -8.14 -15.74 -5.76
C CYS A 470 -7.84 -16.22 -4.35
#